data_AF-A0A919HAM7-F1
#
_entry.id   AF-A0A919HAM7-F1
#
_cell.length_a   1.000
_cell.length_b   1.000
_cell.length_c   1.000
_cell.angle_alpha   90.00
_cell.angle_beta   90.00
_cell.angle_gamma   90.00
#
_symmetry.space_group_name_H-M   'P 1'
#
loop_
_entity.id
_entity.type
_entity.pdbx_description
1 polymer ?
#
loop_
_entity_poly.entity_id
_entity_poly.type
_entity_poly.pdbx_seq_one_letter_code
_entity_poly.pdbx_strand_id
1 'polypeptide(L)'
;MAALELAELIARLRAELAAAMRAGEDAGVRFELGPVELELALTVGREAGAGGKVRFRVAELGTDGKATDATTQRIKLVLEPRRAGSPNGGPVLIHGEEVDGER
;
A
#
# COMPACT_ATOMS: atom_id res chain seq x y z
N MET A 1 -19.83 2.11 0.19
CA MET A 1 -18.66 1.34 -0.28
C MET A 1 -17.68 2.32 -0.89
N ALA A 2 -16.58 2.62 -0.21
CA ALA A 2 -15.48 3.37 -0.82
C ALA A 2 -14.52 2.33 -1.42
N ALA A 3 -14.48 2.24 -2.75
CA ALA A 3 -13.50 1.39 -3.42
C ALA A 3 -12.25 2.24 -3.68
N LEU A 4 -11.10 1.82 -3.17
CA LEU A 4 -9.84 2.55 -3.34
C LEU A 4 -9.15 2.07 -4.63
N GLU A 5 -8.75 2.99 -5.49
CA GLU A 5 -7.93 2.64 -6.66
C GLU A 5 -6.54 2.20 -6.19
N LEU A 6 -5.95 1.18 -6.83
CA LEU A 6 -4.64 0.65 -6.43
C LEU A 6 -3.55 1.74 -6.41
N ALA A 7 -3.58 2.67 -7.36
CA ALA A 7 -2.62 3.77 -7.42
C ALA A 7 -2.70 4.67 -6.18
N GLU A 8 -3.91 4.89 -5.66
CA GLU A 8 -4.11 5.71 -4.45
C GLU A 8 -3.63 4.96 -3.20
N LEU A 9 -3.89 3.65 -3.10
CA LEU A 9 -3.31 2.82 -2.04
C LEU A 9 -1.78 2.90 -2.02
N ILE A 10 -1.14 2.76 -3.18
CA ILE A 10 0.32 2.84 -3.30
C ILE A 10 0.83 4.24 -2.93
N ALA A 11 0.11 5.30 -3.30
CA ALA A 11 0.47 6.66 -2.93
C ALA A 11 0.40 6.88 -1.40
N ARG A 12 -0.64 6.37 -0.74
CA ARG A 12 -0.79 6.42 0.72
C ARG A 12 0.32 5.63 1.41
N LEU A 13 0.58 4.41 0.97
CA LEU A 13 1.68 3.59 1.49
C LEU A 13 3.03 4.32 1.40
N ARG A 14 3.31 4.97 0.27
CA ARG A 14 4.54 5.77 0.11
C ARG A 14 4.60 6.93 1.11
N ALA A 15 3.48 7.60 1.36
CA ALA A 15 3.40 8.71 2.31
C ALA A 15 3.67 8.25 3.75
N GLU A 16 3.06 7.14 4.17
CA GLU A 16 3.27 6.52 5.49
C GLU A 16 4.72 6.09 5.67
N LEU A 17 5.29 5.37 4.69
CA LEU A 17 6.70 4.97 4.73
C LEU A 17 7.63 6.19 4.81
N ALA A 18 7.37 7.24 4.03
CA ALA A 18 8.16 8.46 4.09
C ALA A 18 8.02 9.19 5.43
N ALA A 19 6.86 9.13 6.09
CA ALA A 19 6.68 9.66 7.43
C ALA A 19 7.48 8.86 8.47
N ALA A 20 7.40 7.52 8.40
CA ALA A 20 8.18 6.63 9.26
C ALA A 20 9.69 6.84 9.08
N MET A 21 10.18 7.13 7.88
CA MET A 21 11.60 7.48 7.64
C MET A 21 12.01 8.82 8.25
N ARG A 22 11.11 9.81 8.28
CA ARG A 22 11.41 11.15 8.79
C ARG A 22 11.44 11.19 10.31
N ALA A 23 10.60 10.39 10.98
CA ALA A 23 10.36 10.47 12.42
C ALA A 23 11.55 10.09 13.33
N GLY A 24 12.76 10.00 12.80
CA GLY A 24 13.94 9.47 13.49
C GLY A 24 15.12 9.31 12.55
N GLU A 25 15.20 10.26 11.62
CA GLU A 25 16.47 10.79 11.17
C GLU A 25 17.46 11.00 12.33
N ASP A 26 16.97 11.24 13.56
CA ASP A 26 17.74 11.40 14.79
C ASP A 26 17.72 10.19 15.75
N ALA A 27 17.08 9.07 15.37
CA ALA A 27 17.03 7.88 16.23
C ALA A 27 18.41 7.22 16.36
N GLY A 28 18.73 6.78 17.58
CA GLY A 28 19.97 6.07 17.92
C GLY A 28 20.06 4.66 17.30
N VAL A 29 18.91 4.08 16.92
CA VAL A 29 18.81 2.79 16.23
C VAL A 29 17.94 2.95 15.00
N ARG A 30 18.35 2.33 13.88
CA ARG A 30 17.66 2.39 12.59
C ARG A 30 17.58 1.01 11.98
N PHE A 31 16.46 0.73 11.34
CA PHE A 31 16.19 -0.51 10.64
C PHE A 31 16.25 -0.29 9.13
N GLU A 32 16.62 -1.34 8.41
CA GLU A 32 16.49 -1.37 6.97
C GLU A 32 15.06 -1.73 6.56
N LEU A 33 14.49 -0.98 5.64
CA LEU A 33 13.23 -1.30 4.98
C LEU A 33 13.46 -2.37 3.91
N GLY A 34 13.11 -3.59 4.27
CA GLY A 34 13.07 -4.72 3.35
C GLY A 34 11.85 -4.70 2.41
N PRO A 35 11.61 -5.81 1.69
CA PRO A 35 10.44 -5.96 0.84
C PRO A 35 9.12 -5.77 1.61
N VAL A 36 8.20 -5.03 1.02
CA VAL A 36 6.85 -4.84 1.55
C VAL A 36 5.89 -5.79 0.84
N GLU A 37 5.35 -6.75 1.57
CA GLU A 37 4.37 -7.71 1.06
C GLU A 37 2.94 -7.27 1.39
N LEU A 38 2.08 -7.22 0.37
CA LEU A 38 0.68 -6.83 0.49
C LEU A 38 -0.19 -7.92 -0.11
N GLU A 39 -1.20 -8.37 0.64
CA GLU A 39 -2.28 -9.21 0.10
C GLU A 39 -3.53 -8.36 -0.08
N LEU A 40 -3.97 -8.21 -1.34
CA LEU A 40 -5.08 -7.34 -1.70
C LEU A 40 -6.20 -8.15 -2.35
N ALA A 41 -7.44 -7.90 -1.92
CA ALA A 41 -8.62 -8.32 -2.65
C ALA A 41 -8.98 -7.23 -3.67
N LEU A 42 -8.84 -7.51 -4.96
CA LEU A 42 -9.21 -6.58 -6.02
C LEU A 42 -10.52 -7.00 -6.67
N THR A 43 -11.39 -6.03 -6.94
CA THR A 43 -12.57 -6.20 -7.79
C THR A 43 -12.30 -5.62 -9.17
N VAL A 44 -12.69 -6.36 -10.20
CA VAL A 44 -12.68 -5.88 -11.59
C VAL A 44 -14.11 -5.55 -11.97
N GLY A 45 -14.40 -4.27 -12.21
CA GLY A 45 -15.71 -3.80 -12.65
C GLY A 45 -15.64 -3.17 -14.04
N ARG A 46 -16.62 -3.47 -14.89
CA ARG A 46 -16.85 -2.73 -16.15
C ARG A 46 -17.84 -1.60 -15.86
N GLU A 47 -17.42 -0.35 -16.06
CA GLU A 47 -18.32 0.80 -15.96
C GLU A 47 -19.27 0.80 -17.17
N ALA A 48 -20.59 0.81 -16.93
CA ALA A 48 -21.58 0.80 -17.99
C ALA A 48 -21.66 2.19 -18.66
N GLY A 49 -20.92 2.38 -19.75
CA GLY A 49 -20.92 3.60 -20.57
C GLY A 49 -20.16 3.39 -21.89
N ALA A 50 -20.54 4.14 -22.93
CA ALA A 50 -19.90 4.06 -24.25
C ALA A 50 -18.40 4.40 -24.13
N GLY A 51 -17.54 3.38 -24.27
CA GLY A 51 -16.08 3.49 -24.11
C GLY A 51 -15.46 2.60 -23.00
N GLY A 52 -16.26 1.74 -22.36
CA GLY A 52 -15.92 0.79 -21.28
C GLY A 52 -14.43 0.63 -20.94
N LYS A 53 -13.93 1.44 -20.00
CA LYS A 53 -12.62 1.25 -19.38
C LYS A 53 -12.73 0.25 -18.23
N VAL A 54 -11.89 -0.78 -18.23
CA VAL A 54 -11.76 -1.71 -17.09
C VAL A 54 -10.99 -0.99 -15.98
N ARG A 55 -11.50 -1.01 -14.75
CA ARG A 55 -10.81 -0.45 -13.57
C ARG A 55 -10.58 -1.52 -12.52
N PHE A 56 -9.43 -1.44 -11.85
CA PHE A 56 -9.04 -2.31 -10.74
C PHE A 56 -9.20 -1.56 -9.42
N ARG A 57 -10.01 -2.10 -8.51
CA ARG A 57 -10.27 -1.44 -7.21
C ARG A 57 -10.01 -2.40 -6.07
N VAL A 58 -9.42 -1.91 -4.99
CA VAL A 58 -9.23 -2.67 -3.74
C VAL A 58 -10.57 -2.75 -3.01
N ALA A 59 -10.94 -3.96 -2.58
CA ALA A 59 -12.18 -4.24 -1.86
C ALA A 59 -11.97 -4.13 -0.34
N GLU A 60 -12.87 -3.43 0.34
CA GLU A 60 -13.01 -3.51 1.81
C GLU A 60 -13.99 -4.63 2.18
N LEU A 61 -13.59 -5.52 3.10
CA LEU A 61 -14.51 -6.50 3.69
C LEU A 61 -15.42 -5.80 4.72
N GLY A 62 -16.55 -5.26 4.25
CA GLY A 62 -17.62 -4.70 5.11
C GLY A 62 -18.93 -5.47 4.97
N THR A 63 -19.70 -5.55 6.07
CA THR A 63 -20.86 -6.43 6.34
C THR A 63 -22.15 -6.19 5.54
N ASP A 64 -22.18 -5.34 4.52
CA ASP A 64 -23.43 -4.97 3.84
C ASP A 64 -23.52 -5.52 2.41
N GLY A 65 -24.32 -6.57 2.27
CA GLY A 65 -24.49 -7.39 1.08
C GLY A 65 -25.18 -6.70 -0.10
N LYS A 66 -24.45 -5.85 -0.82
CA LYS A 66 -24.76 -5.53 -2.23
C LYS A 66 -23.65 -6.06 -3.13
N ALA A 67 -23.83 -7.32 -3.54
CA ALA A 67 -23.03 -7.95 -4.57
C ALA A 67 -23.44 -7.40 -5.95
N THR A 68 -22.73 -6.39 -6.44
CA THR A 68 -22.57 -6.22 -7.90
C THR A 68 -21.76 -7.41 -8.42
N ASP A 69 -22.04 -7.93 -9.62
CA ASP A 69 -21.29 -9.00 -10.30
C ASP A 69 -19.79 -8.64 -10.44
N ALA A 70 -19.05 -8.79 -9.36
CA ALA A 70 -17.67 -8.36 -9.22
C ALA A 70 -16.85 -9.58 -8.84
N THR A 71 -16.04 -10.05 -9.77
CA THR A 71 -15.04 -11.07 -9.48
C THR A 71 -13.99 -10.47 -8.56
N THR A 72 -13.92 -10.98 -7.33
CA THR A 72 -12.87 -10.62 -6.38
C THR A 72 -11.70 -11.57 -6.58
N GLN A 73 -10.52 -11.03 -6.88
CA GLN A 73 -9.27 -11.79 -6.98
C GLN A 73 -8.30 -11.34 -5.90
N ARG A 74 -7.67 -12.32 -5.24
CA ARG A 74 -6.58 -12.08 -4.30
C ARG A 74 -5.27 -11.94 -5.07
N ILE A 75 -4.56 -10.83 -4.86
CA ILE A 75 -3.25 -10.59 -5.46
C ILE A 75 -2.24 -10.35 -4.36
N LYS A 76 -1.10 -11.04 -4.43
CA LYS A 76 0.10 -10.74 -3.63
C LYS A 76 0.96 -9.75 -4.41
N LEU A 77 1.25 -8.61 -3.80
CA LEU A 77 2.21 -7.61 -4.29
C LEU A 77 3.45 -7.63 -3.40
N VAL A 78 4.62 -7.67 -4.02
CA VAL A 78 5.90 -7.47 -3.34
C VAL A 78 6.50 -6.19 -3.88
N LEU A 79 6.67 -5.20 -3.02
CA LEU A 79 7.25 -3.91 -3.36
C LEU A 79 8.64 -3.82 -2.75
N GLU A 80 9.63 -3.39 -3.53
CA GLU A 80 10.99 -3.15 -3.06
C GLU A 80 11.24 -1.64 -2.97
N PRO A 81 11.18 -1.03 -1.77
CA PRO A 81 11.37 0.41 -1.63
C PRO A 81 12.82 0.81 -1.91
N ARG A 82 13.02 1.80 -2.79
CA ARG A 82 14.35 2.35 -3.11
C ARG A 82 14.33 3.88 -3.03
N ARG A 83 15.47 4.49 -2.70
CA ARG A 83 15.63 5.94 -2.78
C ARG A 83 15.66 6.41 -4.24
N ALA A 84 14.92 7.48 -4.54
CA ALA A 84 14.92 8.10 -5.86
C ALA A 84 16.29 8.74 -6.18
N GLY A 85 16.67 8.76 -7.46
CA GLY A 85 17.89 9.43 -7.93
C GLY A 85 19.19 8.62 -7.81
N SER A 86 19.14 7.39 -7.32
CA SER A 86 20.27 6.47 -7.37
C SER A 86 19.90 5.24 -8.21
N PRO A 87 20.52 5.04 -9.39
CA PRO A 87 20.30 3.85 -10.22
C PRO A 87 20.59 2.53 -9.48
N ASN A 88 21.44 2.60 -8.44
CA ASN A 88 21.79 1.52 -7.53
C ASN A 88 21.38 1.85 -6.08
N GLY A 89 20.30 2.61 -5.91
CA GLY A 89 19.87 3.13 -4.61
C GLY A 89 19.74 2.02 -3.58
N GLY A 90 20.60 2.09 -2.56
CA GLY A 90 20.57 1.18 -1.44
C GLY A 90 19.23 1.22 -0.71
N PRO A 91 18.98 0.21 0.11
CA PRO A 91 17.72 0.05 0.82
C PRO A 91 17.38 1.29 1.66
N VAL A 92 16.09 1.52 1.81
CA VAL A 92 15.55 2.63 2.60
C VAL A 92 15.71 2.30 4.09
N LEU A 93 15.86 3.30 4.96
CA LEU A 93 15.97 3.07 6.42
C LEU A 93 14.71 3.60 7.13
N ILE A 94 14.17 2.85 8.08
CA ILE A 94 13.02 3.21 8.94
C ILE A 94 13.46 3.12 10.41
N HIS A 95 12.85 3.87 11.30
CA HIS A 95 12.96 3.71 12.76
C HIS A 95 11.58 3.97 13.40
N GLY A 96 11.45 3.70 14.70
CA GLY A 96 10.27 4.03 15.50
C GLY A 96 10.67 4.80 16.76
N GLU A 97 9.71 5.49 17.37
CA GLU A 97 9.82 5.98 18.75
C GLU A 97 9.54 4.80 19.69
N GLU A 98 10.37 4.58 20.70
CA GLU A 98 10.11 3.57 21.72
C GLU A 98 8.91 4.04 22.55
N VAL A 99 7.82 3.27 22.52
CA VAL A 99 6.63 3.57 23.33
C VAL A 99 6.78 2.87 24.68
N ASP A 100 6.68 3.62 25.78
CA ASP A 100 6.80 3.07 27.14
C ASP A 100 5.89 1.84 27.31
N GLY A 101 6.50 0.67 27.51
CA GLY A 101 5.80 -0.60 27.73
C GLY A 101 5.86 -1.61 26.58
N GLU A 102 6.57 -1.32 25.50
CA GLU A 102 6.83 -2.30 24.44
C GLU A 102 7.85 -3.36 24.94
N ARG A 103 7.36 -4.59 25.17
CA ARG A 103 8.16 -5.78 25.51
C ARG A 103 7.80 -6.92 24.57
#